data_AF-A0A527VM52-F1
#
_entry.id   AF-A0A527VM52-F1
#
_cell.length_a   1.000
_cell.length_b   1.000
_cell.length_c   1.000
_cell.angle_alpha   90.00
_cell.angle_beta   90.00
_cell.angle_gamma   90.00
#
_symmetry.space_group_name_H-M   'P 1'
#
loop_
_entity.id
_entity.type
_entity.pdbx_description
1 polymer ?
#
loop_
_entity_poly.entity_id
_entity_poly.type
_entity_poly.pdbx_seq_one_letter_code
_entity_poly.pdbx_strand_id
1 'polypeptide(L)' 'APLGEEFLAEIGKEGDRWVYTARQTEILEGLKRTARERGLWNFWLTDSKRGYGLSTVEYAYLAEEMGKAHLGAEAFN' A
#
# COMPACT_ATOMS: atom_id res chain seq x y z
N ALA A 1 -10.16 -7.20 -3.13
CA ALA A 1 -9.17 -7.34 -2.05
C ALA A 1 -9.81 -6.87 -0.74
N PRO A 2 -9.40 -7.39 0.44
CA PRO A 2 -9.92 -6.95 1.73
C PRO A 2 -9.80 -5.42 1.87
N LEU A 3 -10.83 -4.77 2.42
CA LEU A 3 -10.91 -3.31 2.65
C LEU A 3 -10.88 -2.42 1.39
N GLY A 4 -10.65 -2.97 0.20
CA GLY A 4 -10.58 -2.19 -1.04
C GLY A 4 -11.93 -1.59 -1.45
N GLU A 5 -13.01 -2.37 -1.39
CA GLU A 5 -14.36 -1.87 -1.70
C GLU A 5 -14.80 -0.77 -0.72
N GLU A 6 -14.50 -0.97 0.57
CA GLU A 6 -14.80 0.00 1.60
C GLU A 6 -14.02 1.31 1.40
N PHE A 7 -12.72 1.23 1.10
CA PHE A 7 -11.91 2.40 0.79
C PHE A 7 -12.43 3.17 -0.43
N LEU A 8 -12.85 2.46 -1.48
CA LEU A 8 -13.39 3.08 -2.69
C LEU A 8 -14.76 3.70 -2.46
N ALA A 9 -15.57 3.12 -1.57
CA ALA A 9 -16.89 3.66 -1.22
C ALA A 9 -16.79 5.00 -0.48
N GLU A 10 -15.66 5.34 0.13
CA GLU A 10 -15.45 6.60 0.84
C GLU A 10 -15.14 7.79 -0.07
N ILE A 11 -14.78 7.54 -1.34
CA ILE A 11 -14.33 8.58 -2.27
C ILE A 11 -15.40 9.67 -2.43
N GLY A 12 -15.04 10.91 -2.08
CA GLY A 12 -15.90 12.09 -2.23
C GLY A 12 -16.99 12.25 -1.16
N LYS A 13 -17.05 11.39 -0.14
CA LYS A 13 -18.03 11.52 0.95
C LYS A 13 -17.83 12.78 1.80
N GLU A 14 -16.61 13.26 1.94
CA GLU A 14 -16.28 14.51 2.64
C GLU A 14 -16.35 15.75 1.72
N GLY A 15 -16.91 15.62 0.51
CA GLY A 15 -17.15 16.74 -0.41
C GLY A 15 -16.00 17.04 -1.38
N ASP A 16 -14.83 16.45 -1.18
CA ASP A 16 -13.71 16.48 -2.14
C ASP A 16 -13.24 15.06 -2.45
N ARG A 17 -13.11 14.74 -3.75
CA ARG A 17 -12.66 13.44 -4.25
C ARG A 17 -11.14 13.26 -4.15
N TRP A 18 -10.39 14.35 -4.01
CA TRP A 18 -8.93 14.36 -3.97
C TRP A 18 -8.37 14.33 -2.54
N VAL A 19 -9.23 14.43 -1.54
CA VAL A 19 -8.89 14.36 -0.12
C VAL A 19 -9.34 13.03 0.44
N TYR A 20 -8.48 12.39 1.22
CA TYR A 20 -8.86 11.18 1.93
C TYR A 20 -9.78 11.50 3.10
N THR A 21 -10.87 10.73 3.21
CA THR A 21 -11.70 10.75 4.41
C THR A 21 -10.95 10.16 5.60
N ALA A 22 -11.43 10.45 6.81
CA ALA A 22 -10.86 9.85 8.02
C ALA A 22 -10.83 8.30 7.95
N ARG A 23 -11.82 7.68 7.32
CA ARG A 23 -11.89 6.23 7.13
C ARG A 23 -10.88 5.73 6.10
N GLN A 24 -10.68 6.46 4.99
CA GLN A 24 -9.63 6.13 4.02
C GLN A 24 -8.23 6.15 4.65
N THR A 25 -7.95 7.17 5.48
CA THR A 25 -6.71 7.25 6.24
C THR A 25 -6.54 6.08 7.20
N GLU A 26 -7.59 5.72 7.95
CA GLU A 26 -7.55 4.59 8.88
C GLU A 26 -7.23 3.27 8.18
N ILE A 27 -7.87 3.00 7.04
CA ILE A 27 -7.64 1.80 6.23
C ILE A 27 -6.20 1.76 5.73
N LEU A 28 -5.72 2.83 5.08
CA LEU A 28 -4.37 2.88 4.53
C LEU A 28 -3.31 2.70 5.62
N GLU A 29 -3.39 3.45 6.71
CA GLU A 29 -2.40 3.37 7.79
C GLU A 29 -2.45 2.00 8.51
N GLY A 30 -3.63 1.39 8.61
CA GLY A 30 -3.79 0.03 9.12
C GLY A 30 -3.12 -1.02 8.23
N LEU A 31 -3.27 -0.92 6.91
CA LEU A 31 -2.63 -1.80 5.94
C LEU A 31 -1.10 -1.63 5.96
N LYS A 32 -0.62 -0.38 5.94
CA LYS A 32 0.83 -0.07 6.03
C LYS A 32 1.45 -0.60 7.32
N ARG A 33 0.78 -0.44 8.46
CA ARG A 33 1.23 -1.01 9.74
C ARG A 33 1.36 -2.53 9.67
N THR A 34 0.34 -3.21 9.15
CA THR A 34 0.35 -4.67 8.98
C THR A 34 1.48 -5.13 8.05
N ALA A 35 1.71 -4.42 6.94
CA ALA A 35 2.82 -4.72 6.02
C ALA A 35 4.18 -4.58 6.72
N ARG A 36 4.39 -3.49 7.47
CA ARG A 36 5.62 -3.26 8.25
C ARG A 36 5.85 -4.34 9.31
N GLU A 37 4.83 -4.71 10.07
CA GLU A 37 4.91 -5.76 11.11
C GLU A 37 5.30 -7.14 10.52
N ARG A 38 4.88 -7.40 9.28
CA ARG A 38 5.21 -8.63 8.54
C ARG A 38 6.52 -8.56 7.77
N GLY A 39 7.24 -7.44 7.82
CA GLY A 39 8.46 -7.23 7.02
C GLY A 39 8.20 -7.14 5.52
N LEU A 40 6.98 -6.80 5.08
CA LEU A 40 6.61 -6.68 3.67
C LEU A 40 6.74 -5.25 3.14
N TRP A 41 7.58 -4.44 3.76
CA TRP A 41 7.63 -3.00 3.54
C TRP A 41 8.91 -2.58 2.83
N ASN A 42 8.77 -1.79 1.76
CA ASN A 42 9.88 -1.18 1.02
C ASN A 42 10.97 -2.17 0.56
N PHE A 43 10.56 -3.15 -0.26
CA PHE A 43 11.47 -4.14 -0.85
C PHE A 43 12.58 -3.53 -1.71
N TRP A 44 12.33 -2.37 -2.32
CA TRP A 44 13.25 -1.72 -3.24
C TRP A 44 14.35 -0.90 -2.55
N LEU A 45 14.20 -0.56 -1.26
CA LEU A 45 15.16 0.32 -0.58
C LEU A 45 16.54 -0.35 -0.46
N THR A 46 17.47 0.11 -1.30
CA THR A 46 18.89 -0.29 -1.30
C THR A 46 19.65 0.41 -0.16
N ASP A 47 20.70 -0.21 0.36
CA ASP A 47 21.57 0.30 1.44
C ASP A 47 20.88 0.63 2.79
N SER A 48 19.67 0.11 3.01
CA SER A 48 18.98 0.21 4.30
C SER A 48 18.99 -1.11 5.03
N LYS A 49 19.28 -1.10 6.34
CA LYS A 49 19.07 -2.26 7.24
C LYS A 49 17.60 -2.74 7.28
N ARG A 50 16.67 -1.98 6.69
CA ARG A 50 15.23 -2.20 6.69
C ARG A 50 14.65 -2.56 5.32
N GLY A 51 15.46 -2.53 4.25
CA GLY A 51 15.03 -2.84 2.88
C GLY A 51 15.70 -4.11 2.37
N TYR A 52 15.04 -4.79 1.42
CA TYR A 52 15.55 -6.05 0.84
C TYR A 52 16.54 -5.81 -0.31
N GLY A 53 16.68 -4.57 -0.78
CA GLY A 53 17.64 -4.19 -1.81
C GLY A 53 17.40 -4.89 -3.16
N LEU A 54 16.15 -5.22 -3.48
CA LEU A 54 15.81 -5.92 -4.72
C LEU A 54 16.20 -5.10 -5.94
N SER A 55 16.73 -5.77 -6.96
CA SER A 55 16.90 -5.17 -8.29
C SER A 55 15.54 -4.84 -8.91
N THR A 56 15.54 -3.98 -9.93
CA THR A 56 14.32 -3.62 -10.68
C THR A 56 13.58 -4.85 -11.23
N VAL A 57 14.33 -5.86 -11.70
CA VAL A 57 13.74 -7.09 -12.27
C VAL A 57 13.07 -7.92 -11.18
N GLU A 58 13.70 -8.07 -10.01
CA GLU A 58 13.13 -8.81 -8.89
C GLU A 58 11.90 -8.11 -8.31
N TYR A 59 11.93 -6.78 -8.22
CA TYR A 59 10.77 -6.00 -7.78
C TYR A 59 9.60 -6.07 -8.76
N ALA A 60 9.86 -6.15 -10.07
CA ALA A 60 8.80 -6.16 -11.09
C ALA A 60 7.77 -7.29 -10.86
N TYR A 61 8.22 -8.49 -10.50
CA TYR A 61 7.33 -9.61 -10.16
C TYR A 61 6.45 -9.31 -8.95
N LEU A 62 7.00 -8.66 -7.92
CA LEU A 62 6.22 -8.26 -6.75
C LEU A 62 5.22 -7.15 -7.12
N ALA A 63 5.63 -6.18 -7.94
CA ALA A 63 4.78 -5.09 -8.41
C ALA A 63 3.58 -5.60 -9.23
N GLU A 64 3.78 -6.63 -10.05
CA GLU A 64 2.70 -7.29 -10.81
C GLU A 64 1.66 -7.92 -9.87
N GLU A 65 2.10 -8.64 -8.83
CA GLU A 65 1.20 -9.22 -7.84
C GLU A 65 0.49 -8.14 -7.00
N MET A 66 1.21 -7.12 -6.55
CA MET A 66 0.64 -5.98 -5.81
C MET A 66 -0.40 -5.21 -6.64
N GLY A 67 -0.17 -5.08 -7.95
CA GLY A 67 -1.07 -4.38 -8.88
C GLY A 67 -2.45 -5.02 -9.04
N LYS A 68 -2.62 -6.28 -8.61
CA LYS A 68 -3.93 -6.96 -8.60
C LYS A 68 -4.90 -6.39 -7.56
N ALA A 69 -4.39 -5.59 -6.60
CA ALA A 69 -5.20 -4.92 -5.59
C ALA A 69 -5.05 -3.40 -5.69
N HIS A 70 -6.16 -2.67 -5.63
CA HIS A 70 -6.16 -1.20 -5.74
C HIS A 70 -5.23 -0.50 -4.73
N LEU A 71 -5.11 -1.07 -3.53
CA LEU A 71 -4.30 -0.52 -2.43
C LEU A 71 -2.94 -1.22 -2.28
N GLY A 72 -2.59 -2.17 -3.15
CA GLY A 72 -1.40 -3.00 -2.99
C GLY A 72 -0.12 -2.17 -2.99
N ALA A 73 0.10 -1.36 -4.03
CA ALA A 73 1.31 -0.54 -4.15
C ALA A 73 1.52 0.38 -2.93
N GLU A 74 0.46 1.05 -2.48
CA GLU A 74 0.52 1.98 -1.34
C GLU A 74 0.66 1.27 0.02
N ALA A 75 0.14 0.05 0.16
CA ALA A 75 0.25 -0.70 1.42
C ALA A 75 1.67 -1.22 1.68
N PHE A 76 2.45 -1.48 0.63
CA PHE A 76 3.78 -2.09 0.73
C PHE A 76 4.96 -1.09 0.58
N ASN A 77 4.69 0.21 0.36
CA ASN A 77 5.73 1.25 0.17
C ASN A 77 5.58 2.47 1.08
#